data_AF-A0A2Y9L1A5-F1
#
_entry.id   AF-A0A2Y9L1A5-F1
#
_cell.length_a   1.000
_cell.length_b   1.000
_cell.length_c   1.000
_cell.angle_alpha   90.00
_cell.angle_beta   90.00
_cell.angle_gamma   90.00
#
_symmetry.space_group_name_H-M   'P 1'
#
loop_
_entity.id
_entity.type
_entity.pdbx_description
1 polymer ?
#
loop_
_entity_poly.entity_id
_entity_poly.type
_entity_poly.pdbx_seq_one_letter_code
_entity_poly.pdbx_strand_id
1 'polypeptide(L)'
;MRRFRRDWSHGGDSGRYQRRREYFDEEPETSYSSRERRTREEVVTPPLPEQAASGSLMATSVDFKTHVDQACRAAEEFVNIYYETMDKRRRALTRLYLDKATLIWNGNVVTGLEALTNFFEMLPSSEFQVNMLDCQPVHEQATQAQTTVLVVTSGTVKFDGNKQHYFNQNFLLTAQATPTNTVWKIASDCFRFQDWASS
;
A
#
# COMPACT_ATOMS: atom_id res chain seq x y z
N MET A 1 22.59 -5.35 -20.03
CA MET A 1 22.98 -6.27 -18.92
C MET A 1 23.74 -5.49 -17.87
N ARG A 2 23.09 -5.10 -16.76
CA ARG A 2 23.77 -4.51 -15.60
C ARG A 2 23.90 -5.62 -14.54
N ARG A 3 25.13 -5.84 -14.09
CA ARG A 3 25.52 -6.89 -13.15
C ARG A 3 24.90 -6.61 -11.78
N PHE A 4 24.23 -7.62 -11.21
CA PHE A 4 23.87 -7.67 -9.80
C PHE A 4 25.14 -7.58 -8.96
N ARG A 5 25.37 -6.47 -8.26
CA ARG A 5 26.38 -6.38 -7.22
C ARG A 5 25.78 -6.91 -5.92
N ARG A 6 26.39 -7.98 -5.41
CA ARG A 6 26.28 -8.43 -4.03
C ARG A 6 27.09 -7.43 -3.18
N ASP A 7 26.46 -6.82 -2.20
CA ASP A 7 27.16 -6.32 -1.02
C ASP A 7 26.22 -6.51 0.17
N TRP A 8 26.59 -7.47 1.00
CA TRP A 8 26.04 -7.69 2.34
C TRP A 8 27.26 -7.69 3.25
N SER A 9 27.57 -6.57 3.91
CA SER A 9 28.43 -6.49 5.12
C SER A 9 28.77 -5.05 5.53
N HIS A 10 28.47 -4.74 6.79
CA HIS A 10 29.22 -3.97 7.81
C HIS A 10 29.59 -2.49 7.60
N GLY A 11 29.18 -1.67 8.58
CA GLY A 11 29.84 -0.39 8.90
C GLY A 11 28.97 0.46 9.83
N GLY A 12 29.47 0.79 11.02
CA GLY A 12 28.72 1.50 12.06
C GLY A 12 29.06 2.99 12.20
N ASP A 13 28.32 3.59 13.13
CA ASP A 13 28.62 4.77 13.95
C ASP A 13 28.25 6.19 13.46
N SER A 14 27.99 7.04 14.48
CA SER A 14 27.67 8.48 14.50
C SER A 14 26.20 8.88 14.26
N GLY A 15 25.57 9.81 14.98
CA GLY A 15 26.01 10.74 16.01
C GLY A 15 24.82 11.62 16.44
N ARG A 16 24.87 12.13 17.67
CA ARG A 16 23.83 12.92 18.34
C ARG A 16 23.53 14.25 17.61
N TYR A 17 22.25 14.61 17.49
CA TYR A 17 21.82 15.98 17.18
C TYR A 17 20.82 16.48 18.24
N GLN A 18 21.22 17.50 18.98
CA GLN A 18 20.38 18.31 19.86
C GLN A 18 20.26 19.70 19.20
N ARG A 19 19.04 20.19 18.95
CA ARG A 19 18.82 21.58 18.51
C ARG A 19 17.77 22.27 19.37
N ARG A 20 18.22 23.41 19.88
CA ARG A 20 17.67 24.40 20.81
C ARG A 20 16.35 25.01 20.31
N ARG A 21 15.34 25.14 21.19
CA ARG A 21 14.15 25.99 21.02
C ARG A 21 14.43 27.35 21.65
N GLU A 22 14.11 28.43 20.95
CA GLU A 22 14.06 29.79 21.51
C GLU A 22 12.62 30.31 21.42
N TYR A 23 12.11 30.77 22.57
CA TYR A 23 10.79 31.37 22.81
C TYR A 23 10.87 32.88 22.58
N PHE A 24 9.80 33.50 22.08
CA PHE A 24 9.59 34.96 22.18
C PHE A 24 8.10 35.25 22.45
N ASP A 25 7.86 36.09 23.46
CA ASP A 25 6.57 36.49 24.04
C ASP A 25 6.06 37.86 23.51
N GLU A 26 4.77 38.11 23.73
CA GLU A 26 3.75 39.11 23.30
C GLU A 26 4.01 40.66 23.46
N GLU A 27 3.54 41.53 22.51
CA GLU A 27 2.36 42.50 22.49
C GLU A 27 2.66 43.93 23.08
N PRO A 28 1.84 45.03 22.97
CA PRO A 28 0.62 45.38 22.18
C PRO A 28 0.50 46.86 21.61
N GLU A 29 -0.63 47.17 20.92
CA GLU A 29 -1.37 48.48 20.73
C GLU A 29 -0.78 49.59 19.78
N THR A 30 -1.48 50.49 19.04
CA THR A 30 -2.86 51.08 19.04
C THR A 30 -3.21 51.87 17.74
N SER A 31 -4.52 51.90 17.40
CA SER A 31 -5.37 52.98 16.81
C SER A 31 -5.07 53.69 15.46
N TYR A 32 -6.09 53.84 14.59
CA TYR A 32 -6.73 55.13 14.17
C TYR A 32 -8.00 54.91 13.31
N SER A 33 -9.07 55.61 13.68
CA SER A 33 -10.40 55.78 13.02
C SER A 33 -10.29 56.72 11.79
N SER A 34 -11.08 56.74 10.71
CA SER A 34 -12.54 56.98 10.60
C SER A 34 -13.04 56.97 9.13
N ARG A 35 -14.26 56.44 8.91
CA ARG A 35 -15.33 56.84 7.95
C ARG A 35 -15.04 57.08 6.45
N GLU A 36 -15.72 56.29 5.60
CA GLU A 36 -16.64 56.83 4.57
C GLU A 36 -17.74 55.82 4.18
N ARG A 37 -18.99 56.28 4.15
CA ARG A 37 -20.17 55.52 3.75
C ARG A 37 -20.30 55.56 2.22
N ARG A 38 -20.40 54.39 1.57
CA ARG A 38 -20.99 54.26 0.23
C ARG A 38 -21.95 53.07 0.22
N THR A 39 -23.23 53.40 0.03
CA THR A 39 -24.34 52.50 -0.21
C THR A 39 -24.09 51.61 -1.42
N ARG A 40 -24.28 50.29 -1.29
CA ARG A 40 -24.48 49.38 -2.42
C ARG A 40 -25.41 48.24 -2.01
N GLU A 41 -26.31 47.93 -2.93
CA GLU A 41 -27.57 47.19 -2.80
C GLU A 41 -27.43 45.77 -2.25
N GLU A 42 -28.40 45.37 -1.44
CA GLU A 42 -28.61 44.01 -0.96
C GLU A 42 -29.15 43.14 -2.10
N VAL A 43 -28.28 42.33 -2.71
CA VAL A 43 -28.71 41.33 -3.70
C VAL A 43 -29.28 40.15 -2.94
N VAL A 44 -30.61 40.13 -2.79
CA VAL A 44 -31.36 38.97 -2.31
C VAL A 44 -31.34 37.89 -3.39
N THR A 45 -30.49 36.89 -3.22
CA THR A 45 -30.58 35.64 -3.99
C THR A 45 -31.90 34.94 -3.69
N PRO A 46 -32.75 34.63 -4.68
CA PRO A 46 -33.94 33.82 -4.43
C PRO A 46 -33.53 32.37 -4.10
N PRO A 47 -34.26 31.67 -3.21
CA PRO A 47 -33.98 30.27 -2.93
C PRO A 47 -34.28 29.43 -4.18
N LEU A 48 -33.34 28.56 -4.55
CA LEU A 48 -33.53 27.57 -5.61
C LEU A 48 -34.70 26.63 -5.25
N PRO A 49 -35.50 26.18 -6.23
CA PRO A 49 -36.64 25.31 -5.96
C PRO A 49 -36.14 24.00 -5.34
N GLU A 50 -36.79 23.58 -4.26
CA GLU A 50 -36.65 22.28 -3.64
C GLU A 50 -37.13 21.20 -4.63
N GLN A 51 -36.24 20.80 -5.55
CA GLN A 51 -36.44 19.60 -6.34
C GLN A 51 -36.19 18.43 -5.40
N ALA A 52 -37.29 17.91 -4.88
CA ALA A 52 -37.38 16.54 -4.41
C ALA A 52 -36.93 15.61 -5.55
N ALA A 53 -35.62 15.33 -5.60
CA ALA A 53 -35.09 14.20 -6.33
C ALA A 53 -35.41 12.94 -5.52
N SER A 54 -36.70 12.60 -5.54
CA SER A 54 -37.14 11.20 -5.50
C SER A 54 -36.56 10.54 -6.74
N GLY A 55 -35.32 10.09 -6.62
CA GLY A 55 -34.55 9.44 -7.65
C GLY A 55 -33.82 8.30 -7.00
N SER A 56 -34.51 7.18 -6.88
CA SER A 56 -33.95 5.89 -6.52
C SER A 56 -32.71 5.61 -7.39
N LEU A 57 -31.51 5.87 -6.85
CA LEU A 57 -30.25 5.43 -7.44
C LEU A 57 -30.04 3.97 -7.05
N MET A 58 -30.93 3.10 -7.55
CA MET A 58 -30.71 1.66 -7.62
C MET A 58 -29.72 1.38 -8.77
N ALA A 59 -28.50 1.90 -8.63
CA ALA A 59 -27.38 1.05 -9.00
C ALA A 59 -27.39 -0.04 -7.93
N THR A 60 -27.41 -1.32 -8.33
CA THR A 60 -27.21 -2.43 -7.41
C THR A 60 -25.76 -2.37 -6.93
N SER A 61 -25.44 -1.38 -6.09
CA SER A 61 -24.18 -1.29 -5.39
C SER A 61 -24.17 -2.50 -4.47
N VAL A 62 -23.31 -3.46 -4.80
CA VAL A 62 -22.85 -4.41 -3.80
C VAL A 62 -22.49 -3.58 -2.58
N ASP A 63 -23.13 -3.87 -1.44
CA ASP A 63 -22.97 -3.11 -0.20
C ASP A 63 -21.48 -2.92 0.08
N PHE A 64 -21.05 -1.70 0.44
CA PHE A 64 -19.64 -1.42 0.71
C PHE A 64 -19.06 -2.41 1.72
N LYS A 65 -19.86 -2.81 2.71
CA LYS A 65 -19.50 -3.85 3.67
C LYS A 65 -19.18 -5.18 2.99
N THR A 66 -19.89 -5.56 1.93
CA THR A 66 -19.61 -6.79 1.18
C THR A 66 -18.24 -6.76 0.51
N HIS A 67 -17.82 -5.61 -0.03
CA HIS A 67 -16.46 -5.45 -0.58
C HIS A 67 -15.39 -5.56 0.52
N VAL A 68 -15.64 -4.97 1.69
CA VAL A 68 -14.76 -5.10 2.86
C VAL A 68 -14.66 -6.56 3.32
N ASP A 69 -15.79 -7.25 3.50
CA ASP A 69 -15.82 -8.65 3.90
C ASP A 69 -15.14 -9.57 2.87
N GLN A 70 -15.24 -9.26 1.58
CA GLN A 70 -14.52 -9.97 0.52
C GLN A 70 -13.01 -9.69 0.57
N ALA A 71 -12.62 -8.44 0.81
CA ALA A 71 -11.21 -8.06 0.95
C ALA A 71 -10.54 -8.78 2.12
N CYS A 72 -11.18 -8.83 3.29
CA CYS A 72 -10.66 -9.54 4.46
C CYS A 72 -10.43 -11.03 4.18
N ARG A 73 -11.45 -11.73 3.65
CA ARG A 73 -11.34 -13.15 3.28
C ARG A 73 -10.22 -13.40 2.27
N ALA A 74 -10.17 -12.59 1.21
CA ALA A 74 -9.15 -12.70 0.18
C ALA A 74 -7.74 -12.48 0.76
N ALA A 75 -7.56 -11.48 1.62
CA ALA A 75 -6.28 -11.14 2.21
C ALA A 75 -5.78 -12.24 3.17
N GLU A 76 -6.63 -12.75 4.05
CA GLU A 76 -6.30 -13.83 4.99
C GLU A 76 -5.88 -15.11 4.26
N GLU A 77 -6.67 -15.55 3.29
CA GLU A 77 -6.35 -16.73 2.46
C GLU A 77 -5.06 -16.51 1.66
N PHE A 78 -4.92 -15.34 1.03
CA PHE A 78 -3.76 -15.00 0.21
C PHE A 78 -2.47 -15.01 1.02
N VAL A 79 -2.44 -14.36 2.19
CA VAL A 79 -1.23 -14.25 3.02
C VAL A 79 -0.74 -15.62 3.45
N ASN A 80 -1.65 -16.48 3.89
CA ASN A 80 -1.31 -17.86 4.25
C ASN A 80 -0.68 -18.62 3.07
N ILE A 81 -1.32 -18.54 1.89
CA ILE A 81 -0.82 -19.22 0.68
C ILE A 81 0.51 -18.63 0.22
N TYR A 82 0.66 -17.31 0.24
CA TYR A 82 1.83 -16.59 -0.27
C TYR A 82 3.06 -16.94 0.56
N TYR A 83 3.03 -16.73 1.87
CA TYR A 83 4.20 -16.96 2.72
C TYR A 83 4.51 -18.45 2.88
N GLU A 84 3.50 -19.33 2.94
CA GLU A 84 3.77 -20.77 2.91
C GLU A 84 4.44 -21.20 1.60
N THR A 85 3.98 -20.65 0.46
CA THR A 85 4.58 -20.94 -0.85
C THR A 85 5.98 -20.35 -0.96
N MET A 86 6.20 -19.15 -0.45
CA MET A 86 7.51 -18.51 -0.42
C MET A 86 8.54 -19.35 0.35
N ASP A 87 8.15 -19.91 1.49
CA ASP A 87 9.06 -20.69 2.34
C ASP A 87 9.24 -22.13 1.86
N LYS A 88 8.15 -22.81 1.50
CA LYS A 88 8.18 -24.27 1.24
C LYS A 88 8.17 -24.64 -0.24
N ARG A 89 7.66 -23.77 -1.11
CA ARG A 89 7.37 -24.10 -2.53
C ARG A 89 7.76 -22.96 -3.48
N ARG A 90 8.95 -22.37 -3.29
CA ARG A 90 9.44 -21.18 -4.02
C ARG A 90 9.21 -21.21 -5.53
N ARG A 91 9.42 -22.36 -6.19
CA ARG A 91 9.23 -22.54 -7.64
C ARG A 91 7.78 -22.33 -8.11
N ALA A 92 6.80 -22.51 -7.23
CA ALA A 92 5.39 -22.29 -7.53
C ALA A 92 4.93 -20.86 -7.22
N LEU A 93 5.75 -20.04 -6.55
CA LEU A 93 5.36 -18.72 -6.06
C LEU A 93 4.94 -17.78 -7.20
N THR A 94 5.63 -17.82 -8.34
CA THR A 94 5.33 -16.95 -9.47
C THR A 94 3.97 -17.21 -10.10
N ARG A 95 3.33 -18.36 -9.83
CA ARG A 95 1.96 -18.64 -10.27
C ARG A 95 0.91 -17.74 -9.60
N LEU A 96 1.25 -17.14 -8.45
CA LEU A 96 0.42 -16.18 -7.74
C LEU A 96 0.46 -14.79 -8.38
N TYR A 97 1.40 -14.51 -9.28
CA TYR A 97 1.54 -13.21 -9.94
C TYR A 97 0.79 -13.18 -11.28
N LEU A 98 0.38 -11.98 -11.70
CA LEU A 98 -0.04 -11.71 -13.06
C LEU A 98 1.17 -11.68 -14.02
N ASP A 99 0.92 -11.91 -15.31
CA ASP A 99 1.96 -11.96 -16.35
C ASP A 99 2.84 -10.71 -16.40
N LYS A 100 2.22 -9.55 -16.16
CA LYS A 100 2.86 -8.22 -16.16
C LYS A 100 3.06 -7.64 -14.76
N ALA A 101 3.02 -8.47 -13.73
CA ALA A 101 3.18 -8.00 -12.37
C ALA A 101 4.56 -7.37 -12.12
N THR A 102 4.61 -6.43 -11.17
CA THR A 102 5.85 -5.78 -10.76
C THR A 102 6.12 -6.01 -9.28
N LEU A 103 7.35 -6.39 -8.97
CA LEU A 103 7.90 -6.45 -7.62
C LEU A 103 8.91 -5.33 -7.42
N ILE A 104 8.83 -4.65 -6.28
CA ILE A 104 9.85 -3.72 -5.79
C ILE A 104 10.44 -4.33 -4.52
N TRP A 105 11.65 -4.89 -4.62
CA TRP A 105 12.34 -5.52 -3.50
C TRP A 105 13.46 -4.62 -2.97
N ASN A 106 13.25 -4.00 -1.82
CA ASN A 106 14.17 -3.03 -1.21
C ASN A 106 14.58 -1.91 -2.20
N GLY A 107 13.65 -1.49 -3.07
CA GLY A 107 13.89 -0.48 -4.11
C GLY A 107 14.36 -1.03 -5.46
N ASN A 108 14.65 -2.33 -5.58
CA ASN A 108 15.00 -2.96 -6.86
C ASN A 108 13.74 -3.42 -7.59
N VAL A 109 13.53 -2.94 -8.80
CA VAL A 109 12.36 -3.28 -9.61
C VAL A 109 12.58 -4.57 -10.40
N VAL A 110 11.62 -5.48 -10.34
CA VAL A 110 11.55 -6.74 -11.08
C VAL A 110 10.17 -6.82 -11.74
N THR A 111 10.11 -6.92 -13.07
CA THR A 111 8.85 -6.88 -13.81
C THR A 111 8.70 -8.07 -14.73
N GLY A 112 7.52 -8.68 -14.71
CA GLY A 112 7.16 -9.83 -15.55
C GLY A 112 7.57 -11.18 -14.93
N LEU A 113 6.81 -12.23 -15.28
CA LEU A 113 6.95 -13.56 -14.66
C LEU A 113 8.33 -14.21 -14.82
N GLU A 114 8.99 -14.03 -15.96
CA GLU A 114 10.33 -14.60 -16.18
C GLU A 114 11.34 -13.99 -15.21
N ALA A 115 11.36 -12.65 -15.10
CA ALA A 115 12.25 -11.93 -14.19
C ALA A 115 11.93 -12.25 -12.73
N LEU A 116 10.65 -12.34 -12.36
CA LEU A 116 10.21 -12.76 -11.03
C LEU A 116 10.68 -14.17 -10.70
N THR A 117 10.57 -15.12 -11.64
CA THR A 117 10.99 -16.51 -11.44
C THR A 117 12.48 -16.58 -11.14
N ASN A 118 13.28 -15.94 -12.00
CA ASN A 118 14.73 -15.86 -11.80
C ASN A 118 15.08 -15.18 -10.46
N PHE A 119 14.37 -14.10 -10.10
CA PHE A 119 14.61 -13.39 -8.85
C PHE A 119 14.33 -14.25 -7.62
N PHE A 120 13.19 -14.92 -7.55
CA PHE A 120 12.81 -15.76 -6.41
C PHE A 120 13.67 -17.02 -6.26
N GLU A 121 14.17 -17.57 -7.37
CA GLU A 121 15.13 -18.69 -7.35
C GLU A 121 16.51 -18.28 -6.83
N MET A 122 16.91 -17.02 -7.02
CA MET A 122 18.18 -16.49 -6.50
C MET A 122 18.13 -16.13 -5.01
N LEU A 123 16.94 -15.95 -4.44
CA LEU A 123 16.81 -15.64 -3.01
C LEU A 123 17.14 -16.87 -2.14
N PRO A 124 17.83 -16.71 -1.00
CA PRO A 124 18.02 -17.79 -0.05
C PRO A 124 16.68 -18.37 0.44
N SER A 125 16.71 -19.58 1.01
CA SER A 125 15.57 -20.13 1.75
C SER A 125 15.13 -19.14 2.83
N SER A 126 13.83 -19.05 3.06
CA SER A 126 13.22 -18.08 3.98
C SER A 126 12.37 -18.77 5.03
N GLU A 127 12.19 -18.09 6.15
CA GLU A 127 11.20 -18.40 7.17
C GLU A 127 10.51 -17.08 7.55
N PHE A 128 9.27 -16.90 7.07
CA PHE A 128 8.46 -15.73 7.36
C PHE A 128 7.57 -15.97 8.58
N GLN A 129 7.48 -14.97 9.44
CA GLN A 129 6.50 -14.90 10.53
C GLN A 129 5.76 -13.58 10.39
N VAL A 130 4.50 -13.66 9.97
CA VAL A 130 3.63 -12.49 9.81
C VAL A 130 2.93 -12.21 11.13
N ASN A 131 3.06 -10.99 11.63
CA ASN A 131 2.47 -10.56 12.91
C ASN A 131 1.26 -9.67 12.72
N MET A 132 1.23 -8.89 11.63
CA MET A 132 0.15 -7.97 11.32
C MET A 132 -0.30 -8.12 9.88
N LEU A 133 -1.61 -8.01 9.68
CA LEU A 133 -2.30 -8.01 8.41
C LEU A 133 -3.36 -6.91 8.44
N ASP A 134 -3.39 -6.09 7.40
CA ASP A 134 -4.47 -5.16 7.12
C ASP A 134 -4.82 -5.24 5.63
N CYS A 135 -6.06 -4.90 5.27
CA CYS A 135 -6.48 -4.89 3.88
C CYS A 135 -7.61 -3.89 3.61
N GLN A 136 -7.67 -3.41 2.37
CA GLN A 136 -8.65 -2.42 1.93
C GLN A 136 -9.14 -2.75 0.52
N PRO A 137 -10.46 -2.73 0.26
CA PRO A 137 -10.95 -2.77 -1.11
C PRO A 137 -10.53 -1.49 -1.84
N VAL A 138 -10.01 -1.64 -3.06
CA VAL A 138 -9.57 -0.49 -3.86
C VAL A 138 -10.73 0.01 -4.70
N HIS A 139 -10.89 1.34 -4.74
CA HIS A 139 -11.95 1.99 -5.49
C HIS A 139 -11.82 1.74 -7.00
N GLU A 140 -12.93 1.43 -7.67
CA GLU A 140 -12.97 1.00 -9.08
C GLU A 140 -12.36 1.99 -10.08
N GLN A 141 -12.40 3.29 -9.77
CA GLN A 141 -11.80 4.34 -10.59
C GLN A 141 -10.27 4.22 -10.67
N ALA A 142 -9.63 3.67 -9.64
CA ALA A 142 -8.18 3.46 -9.63
C ALA A 142 -7.76 2.19 -10.39
N THR A 143 -8.69 1.29 -10.68
CA THR A 143 -8.41 -0.07 -11.16
C THR A 143 -9.13 -0.41 -12.46
N GLN A 144 -9.68 0.59 -13.16
CA GLN A 144 -10.42 0.40 -14.42
C GLN A 144 -11.54 -0.64 -14.27
N ALA A 145 -12.30 -0.54 -13.16
CA ALA A 145 -13.37 -1.45 -12.78
C ALA A 145 -12.96 -2.92 -12.48
N GLN A 146 -11.67 -3.20 -12.27
CA GLN A 146 -11.23 -4.49 -11.77
C GLN A 146 -11.35 -4.58 -10.24
N THR A 147 -11.99 -5.63 -9.74
CA THR A 147 -12.06 -5.91 -8.30
C THR A 147 -10.65 -6.15 -7.76
N THR A 148 -10.22 -5.27 -6.85
CA THR A 148 -8.83 -5.20 -6.39
C THR A 148 -8.79 -4.97 -4.89
N VAL A 149 -7.81 -5.58 -4.22
CA VAL A 149 -7.59 -5.47 -2.78
C VAL A 149 -6.15 -5.05 -2.53
N LEU A 150 -5.97 -3.99 -1.74
CA LEU A 150 -4.68 -3.64 -1.16
C LEU A 150 -4.50 -4.48 0.10
N VAL A 151 -3.39 -5.21 0.20
CA VAL A 151 -3.02 -5.99 1.38
C VAL A 151 -1.72 -5.45 1.92
N VAL A 152 -1.65 -5.22 3.23
CA VAL A 152 -0.45 -4.75 3.93
C VAL A 152 -0.11 -5.75 5.02
N THR A 153 1.15 -6.17 5.06
CA THR A 153 1.67 -7.11 6.03
C THR A 153 2.94 -6.59 6.69
N SER A 154 3.15 -7.00 7.93
CA SER A 154 4.41 -6.79 8.62
C SER A 154 4.72 -7.96 9.53
N GLY A 155 6.00 -8.17 9.78
CA GLY A 155 6.46 -9.22 10.66
C GLY A 155 7.97 -9.36 10.58
N THR A 156 8.44 -10.59 10.74
CA THR A 156 9.86 -10.91 10.63
C THR A 156 10.11 -11.94 9.52
N VAL A 157 11.30 -11.88 8.96
CA VAL A 157 11.79 -12.88 8.02
C VAL A 157 13.22 -13.24 8.36
N LYS A 158 13.54 -14.52 8.31
CA LYS A 158 14.90 -15.02 8.38
C LYS A 158 15.27 -15.68 7.06
N PHE A 159 16.24 -15.11 6.37
CA PHE A 159 16.85 -15.75 5.20
C PHE A 159 18.02 -16.63 5.66
N ASP A 160 18.21 -17.76 5.01
CA ASP A 160 19.33 -18.65 5.31
C ASP A 160 20.68 -17.91 5.20
N GLY A 161 21.56 -18.16 6.16
CA GLY A 161 22.84 -17.46 6.31
C GLY A 161 22.76 -16.00 6.79
N ASN A 162 21.58 -15.45 7.08
CA ASN A 162 21.41 -14.04 7.49
C ASN A 162 20.78 -13.91 8.89
N LYS A 163 20.90 -12.71 9.48
CA LYS A 163 20.14 -12.35 10.69
C LYS A 163 18.65 -12.25 10.36
N GLN A 164 17.82 -12.35 11.40
CA GLN A 164 16.39 -12.05 11.26
C GLN A 164 16.19 -10.55 11.04
N HIS A 165 15.27 -10.20 10.14
CA HIS A 165 14.91 -8.83 9.83
C HIS A 165 13.42 -8.59 10.06
N TYR A 166 13.08 -7.38 10.48
CA TYR A 166 11.70 -6.90 10.38
C TYR A 166 11.43 -6.43 8.95
N PHE A 167 10.22 -6.70 8.45
CA PHE A 167 9.83 -6.30 7.11
C PHE A 167 8.43 -5.69 7.10
N ASN A 168 8.19 -4.89 6.06
CA ASN A 168 6.87 -4.50 5.60
C ASN A 168 6.72 -4.93 4.14
N GLN A 169 5.57 -5.49 3.81
CA GLN A 169 5.24 -5.86 2.44
C GLN A 169 3.81 -5.49 2.12
N ASN A 170 3.59 -4.86 0.98
CA ASN A 170 2.26 -4.54 0.48
C ASN A 170 2.06 -5.17 -0.90
N PHE A 171 0.83 -5.64 -1.12
CA PHE A 171 0.40 -6.29 -2.35
C PHE A 171 -0.83 -5.59 -2.89
N LEU A 172 -0.90 -5.49 -4.21
CA LEU A 172 -2.12 -5.16 -4.92
C LEU A 172 -2.62 -6.44 -5.59
N LEU A 173 -3.70 -7.00 -5.06
CA LEU A 173 -4.33 -8.22 -5.56
C LEU A 173 -5.47 -7.86 -6.51
N THR A 174 -5.55 -8.55 -7.65
CA THR A 174 -6.64 -8.40 -8.61
C THR A 174 -7.37 -9.74 -8.74
N ALA A 175 -8.70 -9.68 -8.68
CA ALA A 175 -9.54 -10.84 -8.92
C ALA A 175 -9.45 -11.28 -10.39
N GLN A 176 -9.23 -12.56 -10.61
CA GLN A 176 -9.27 -13.21 -11.93
C GLN A 176 -10.44 -14.18 -11.92
N ALA A 177 -11.45 -13.89 -12.75
CA ALA A 177 -12.57 -14.79 -12.94
C ALA A 177 -12.10 -16.04 -13.69
N THR A 178 -12.30 -17.21 -13.10
CA THR A 178 -12.21 -18.50 -13.80
C THR A 178 -13.61 -19.09 -13.94
N PRO A 179 -13.83 -20.07 -14.83
CA PRO A 179 -15.16 -20.67 -15.04
C PRO A 179 -15.79 -21.25 -13.77
N THR A 180 -14.98 -21.60 -12.77
CA THR A 180 -15.43 -22.29 -11.55
C THR A 180 -15.24 -21.49 -10.27
N ASN A 181 -14.32 -20.53 -10.24
CA ASN A 181 -14.04 -19.73 -9.04
C ASN A 181 -13.36 -18.38 -9.36
N THR A 182 -13.29 -17.50 -8.38
CA THR A 182 -12.42 -16.32 -8.44
C THR A 182 -11.06 -16.67 -7.83
N VAL A 183 -9.97 -16.37 -8.54
CA VAL A 183 -8.60 -16.51 -8.02
C VAL A 183 -7.96 -15.14 -7.90
N TRP A 184 -7.31 -14.86 -6.77
CA TRP A 184 -6.62 -13.60 -6.54
C TRP A 184 -5.17 -13.71 -7.02
N LYS A 185 -4.73 -12.76 -7.84
CA LYS A 185 -3.35 -12.68 -8.33
C LYS A 185 -2.72 -11.33 -8.03
N ILE A 186 -1.41 -11.34 -7.84
CA ILE A 186 -0.61 -10.17 -7.51
C ILE A 186 -0.37 -9.36 -8.79
N ALA A 187 -0.88 -8.13 -8.82
CA ALA A 187 -0.57 -7.13 -9.83
C ALA A 187 0.68 -6.31 -9.47
N SER A 188 0.84 -5.98 -8.19
CA SER A 188 1.98 -5.24 -7.66
C SER A 188 2.40 -5.78 -6.30
N ASP A 189 3.69 -5.82 -6.04
CA ASP A 189 4.30 -6.24 -4.79
C ASP A 189 5.42 -5.28 -4.41
N CYS A 190 5.46 -4.83 -3.16
CA CYS A 190 6.53 -3.98 -2.65
C CYS A 190 6.96 -4.50 -1.28
N PHE A 191 8.18 -5.05 -1.24
CA PHE A 191 8.83 -5.59 -0.06
C PHE A 191 9.97 -4.66 0.40
N ARG A 192 10.06 -4.42 1.70
CA ARG A 192 11.15 -3.64 2.30
C ARG A 192 11.50 -4.12 3.71
N PHE A 193 12.78 -4.26 3.99
CA PHE A 193 13.28 -4.39 5.36
C PHE A 193 13.15 -3.07 6.11
N GLN A 194 12.77 -3.12 7.38
CA GLN A 194 12.73 -1.92 8.22
C GLN A 194 14.14 -1.39 8.49
N ASP A 195 15.12 -2.28 8.62
CA ASP A 195 16.51 -1.98 8.88
C ASP A 195 17.39 -1.97 7.62
N TRP A 196 16.79 -1.77 6.43
CA TRP A 196 17.44 -1.96 5.12
C TRP A 196 18.78 -1.22 4.95
N ALA A 197 18.96 -0.06 5.60
CA ALA A 197 20.20 0.71 5.52
C ALA A 197 21.38 0.05 6.27
N SER A 198 21.08 -0.94 7.12
CA SER A 198 22.01 -1.70 7.96
C SER A 198 21.96 -3.21 7.70
N SER A 199 21.24 -3.61 6.65
CA SER A 199 21.08 -4.98 6.17
C SER A 199 22.21 -5.33 5.23
#